data_AF-A0AAD1SGT8-F1
#
_entry.id   AF-A0AAD1SGT8-F1
#
_cell.length_a   1.000
_cell.length_b   1.000
_cell.length_c   1.000
_cell.angle_alpha   90.00
_cell.angle_beta   90.00
_cell.angle_gamma   90.00
#
_symmetry.space_group_name_H-M   'P 1'
#
loop_
_entity.id
_entity.type
_entity.pdbx_description
1 polymer ?
#
loop_
_entity_poly.entity_id
_entity_poly.type
_entity_poly.pdbx_seq_one_letter_code
_entity_poly.pdbx_strand_id
1 'polypeptide(L)'
;MNSFMLQAFFFLLIQEEWSFLHTVPVSWPKNYVVVEENDSYTLRCDPHTQNVKWLTPSDDCVNSSQNALELTDLENPCAGNYTCLTMDNILLKSVYLLIKENEDLKISCSMDSYSSPVLSCSVRVPFCSDCLVRAKAKTR
;
A
#
# COMPACT_ATOMS: atom_id res chain seq x y z
N MET A 1 2.88 -45.37 23.93
CA MET A 1 3.26 -43.96 24.13
C MET A 1 3.04 -43.21 22.84
N ASN A 2 1.77 -42.94 22.54
CA ASN A 2 1.30 -42.23 21.35
C ASN A 2 0.64 -40.95 21.87
N SER A 3 1.34 -39.82 21.87
CA SER A 3 0.73 -38.52 22.18
C SER A 3 1.55 -37.31 21.73
N PHE A 4 2.82 -37.48 21.32
CA PHE A 4 3.68 -36.34 20.97
C PHE A 4 3.77 -36.04 19.46
N MET A 5 3.45 -37.00 18.59
CA MET A 5 3.55 -36.78 17.13
C MET A 5 2.33 -36.06 16.53
N LEU A 6 1.15 -36.10 17.16
CA LEU A 6 -0.04 -35.41 16.62
C LEU A 6 -0.02 -33.89 16.88
N GLN A 7 0.66 -33.42 17.94
CA GLN A 7 0.71 -31.98 18.23
C GLN A 7 1.67 -31.22 17.31
N ALA A 8 2.74 -31.86 16.80
CA ALA A 8 3.67 -31.22 15.88
C ALA A 8 3.04 -31.00 14.48
N PHE A 9 2.18 -31.92 14.03
CA PHE A 9 1.49 -31.77 12.75
C PHE A 9 0.38 -30.72 12.77
N PHE A 10 -0.27 -30.50 13.92
CA PHE A 10 -1.25 -29.42 14.04
C PHE A 10 -0.62 -28.03 14.05
N PHE A 11 0.61 -27.88 14.55
CA PHE A 11 1.31 -26.59 14.55
C PHE A 11 1.93 -26.23 13.18
N LEU A 12 2.24 -27.22 12.33
CA LEU A 12 2.80 -26.99 10.99
C LEU A 12 1.74 -26.69 9.92
N LEU A 13 0.46 -26.93 10.18
CA LEU A 13 -0.64 -26.63 9.24
C LEU A 13 -1.36 -25.29 9.52
N ILE A 14 -1.00 -24.57 10.59
CA ILE A 14 -1.57 -23.24 10.92
C ILE A 14 -0.62 -22.10 10.47
N GLN A 15 0.50 -22.43 9.82
CA GLN A 15 1.50 -21.43 9.43
C GLN A 15 1.34 -20.87 8.01
N GLU A 16 0.35 -21.33 7.24
CA GLU A 16 0.08 -20.80 5.88
C GLU A 16 -1.00 -19.70 5.80
N GLU A 17 -1.66 -19.33 6.91
CA GLU A 17 -2.83 -18.42 6.84
C GLU A 17 -2.69 -17.05 7.52
N TRP A 18 -1.56 -16.72 8.17
CA TRP A 18 -1.48 -15.45 8.92
C TRP A 18 -0.17 -14.72 8.70
N SER A 19 0.05 -14.23 7.49
CA SER A 19 0.95 -13.09 7.22
C SER A 19 0.56 -12.34 5.95
N PHE A 20 -0.70 -11.93 5.79
CA PHE A 20 -0.98 -10.69 5.04
C PHE A 20 -0.48 -9.50 5.89
N LEU A 21 0.81 -9.49 6.21
CA LEU A 21 1.46 -8.31 6.71
C LEU A 21 1.46 -7.33 5.55
N HIS A 22 0.72 -6.23 5.72
CA HIS A 22 0.83 -5.02 4.90
C HIS A 22 2.30 -4.65 4.83
N THR A 23 3.00 -5.13 3.82
CA THR A 23 4.42 -4.91 3.68
C THR A 23 4.59 -3.62 2.90
N VAL A 24 5.13 -2.61 3.60
CA VAL A 24 5.59 -1.38 2.96
C VAL A 24 6.53 -1.78 1.82
N PRO A 25 6.30 -1.28 0.59
CA PRO A 25 7.10 -1.67 -0.55
C PRO A 25 8.55 -1.22 -0.34
N VAL A 26 9.49 -2.11 -0.66
CA VAL A 26 10.94 -1.87 -0.52
C VAL A 26 11.43 -0.66 -1.33
N SER A 27 10.67 -0.26 -2.35
CA SER A 27 10.96 0.91 -3.17
C SER A 27 9.68 1.66 -3.49
N TRP A 28 9.80 2.95 -3.83
CA TRP A 28 8.64 3.77 -4.17
C TRP A 28 7.90 3.16 -5.38
N PRO A 29 6.57 2.94 -5.29
CA PRO A 29 5.81 2.32 -6.37
C PRO A 29 5.86 3.16 -7.65
N LYS A 30 5.99 2.51 -8.81
CA LYS A 30 6.04 3.20 -10.12
C LYS A 30 4.67 3.73 -10.55
N ASN A 31 3.64 2.89 -10.40
CA ASN A 31 2.26 3.21 -10.73
C ASN A 31 1.50 3.36 -9.41
N TYR A 32 1.29 4.59 -8.97
CA TYR A 32 0.62 4.88 -7.71
C TYR A 32 -0.37 6.02 -7.86
N VAL A 33 -1.35 6.02 -6.98
CA VAL A 33 -2.26 7.15 -6.78
C VAL A 33 -2.19 7.55 -5.32
N VAL A 34 -2.31 8.85 -5.07
CA VAL A 34 -2.36 9.40 -3.72
C VAL A 34 -3.76 9.92 -3.50
N VAL A 35 -4.42 9.42 -2.46
CA VAL A 35 -5.78 9.80 -2.05
C VAL A 35 -5.72 10.37 -0.65
N GLU A 36 -6.63 11.28 -0.32
CA GLU A 36 -6.75 11.78 1.05
C GLU A 36 -7.53 10.78 1.90
N GLU A 37 -7.24 10.75 3.19
CA GLU A 37 -8.00 9.96 4.15
C GLU A 37 -9.49 10.34 4.13
N ASN A 38 -10.38 9.35 4.26
CA ASN A 38 -11.85 9.52 4.18
C ASN A 38 -12.38 10.02 2.83
N ASP A 39 -11.55 10.11 1.79
CA ASP A 39 -12.02 10.40 0.45
C ASP A 39 -12.62 9.15 -0.23
N SER A 40 -13.26 9.37 -1.37
CA SER A 40 -13.72 8.30 -2.25
C SER A 40 -12.92 8.30 -3.55
N TYR A 41 -12.53 7.11 -4.02
CA TYR A 41 -11.73 6.98 -5.24
C TYR A 41 -12.16 5.77 -6.06
N THR A 42 -12.25 5.93 -7.38
CA THR A 42 -12.61 4.82 -8.29
C THR A 42 -11.40 4.36 -9.09
N LEU A 43 -10.97 3.13 -8.87
CA LEU A 43 -10.00 2.47 -9.74
C LEU A 43 -10.71 1.87 -10.95
N ARG A 44 -10.16 2.12 -12.14
CA ARG A 44 -10.62 1.49 -13.39
C ARG A 44 -9.50 0.65 -13.98
N CYS A 45 -9.84 -0.55 -14.43
CA CYS A 45 -8.87 -1.48 -14.99
C CYS A 45 -8.53 -1.12 -16.43
N ASP A 46 -9.34 -1.57 -17.39
CA ASP A 46 -9.20 -1.33 -18.83
C ASP A 46 -10.61 -1.17 -19.43
N PRO A 47 -10.93 -0.06 -20.10
CA PRO A 47 -12.25 0.14 -20.69
C PRO A 47 -12.63 -0.90 -21.77
N HIS A 48 -11.67 -1.61 -22.36
CA HIS A 48 -11.89 -2.56 -23.45
C HIS A 48 -12.09 -4.01 -23.01
N THR A 49 -11.79 -4.33 -21.74
CA THR A 49 -11.88 -5.71 -21.23
C THR A 49 -13.15 -5.86 -20.38
N GLN A 50 -14.02 -6.80 -20.77
CA GLN A 50 -15.18 -7.21 -19.97
C GLN A 50 -14.78 -8.40 -19.09
N ASN A 51 -15.41 -8.53 -17.92
CA ASN A 51 -15.16 -9.61 -16.95
C ASN A 51 -13.72 -9.63 -16.43
N VAL A 52 -13.41 -8.68 -15.55
CA VAL A 52 -12.13 -8.60 -14.86
C VAL A 52 -12.29 -9.00 -13.39
N LYS A 53 -11.19 -9.47 -12.81
CA LYS A 53 -11.07 -9.80 -11.39
C LYS A 53 -10.11 -8.82 -10.73
N TRP A 54 -10.50 -8.28 -9.57
CA TRP A 54 -9.62 -7.47 -8.74
C TRP A 54 -9.03 -8.32 -7.61
N LEU A 55 -7.73 -8.15 -7.38
CA LEU A 55 -7.06 -8.50 -6.14
C LEU A 55 -6.84 -7.22 -5.36
N THR A 56 -7.37 -7.19 -4.15
CA THR A 56 -7.41 -6.03 -3.26
C THR A 56 -6.54 -6.30 -2.03
N PRO A 57 -5.96 -5.26 -1.41
CA PRO A 57 -5.20 -5.43 -0.17
C PRO A 57 -6.12 -5.76 1.02
N SER A 58 -7.35 -5.26 1.01
CA SER A 58 -8.42 -5.59 1.94
C SER A 58 -9.77 -5.58 1.21
N ASP A 59 -10.71 -6.39 1.70
CA ASP A 59 -12.10 -6.43 1.23
C ASP A 59 -12.99 -5.38 1.93
N ASP A 60 -12.52 -4.76 3.01
CA ASP A 60 -13.32 -3.85 3.86
C ASP A 60 -13.65 -2.52 3.18
N CYS A 61 -12.82 -2.11 2.22
CA CYS A 61 -12.84 -0.76 1.63
C CYS A 61 -13.39 -0.73 0.22
N VAL A 62 -14.01 -1.82 -0.21
CA VAL A 62 -14.20 -2.11 -1.63
C VAL A 62 -15.67 -2.37 -1.90
N ASN A 63 -16.23 -1.54 -2.78
CA ASN A 63 -17.46 -1.86 -3.47
C ASN A 63 -17.15 -2.17 -4.95
N SER A 64 -17.23 -3.45 -5.30
CA SER A 64 -16.78 -3.92 -6.61
C SER A 64 -17.89 -3.88 -7.65
N SER A 65 -17.60 -3.22 -8.77
CA SER A 65 -18.47 -3.18 -9.94
C SER A 65 -17.70 -3.64 -11.19
N GLN A 66 -17.57 -4.95 -11.41
CA GLN A 66 -16.87 -5.55 -12.57
C GLN A 66 -15.55 -4.84 -12.96
N ASN A 67 -15.59 -3.87 -13.87
CA ASN A 67 -14.43 -3.12 -14.40
C ASN A 67 -13.99 -1.91 -13.55
N ALA A 68 -14.82 -1.46 -12.62
CA ALA A 68 -14.55 -0.36 -11.72
C ALA A 68 -14.62 -0.82 -10.26
N LEU A 69 -13.64 -0.38 -9.47
CA LEU A 69 -13.56 -0.62 -8.05
C LEU A 69 -13.80 0.71 -7.35
N GLU A 70 -14.95 0.85 -6.67
CA GLU A 70 -15.24 2.03 -5.86
C GLU A 70 -14.65 1.82 -4.47
N LEU A 71 -13.78 2.73 -4.07
CA LEU A 71 -13.17 2.77 -2.75
C LEU A 71 -13.80 3.92 -1.98
N THR A 72 -14.32 3.62 -0.79
CA THR A 72 -14.94 4.58 0.13
C THR A 72 -14.33 4.40 1.51
N ASP A 73 -14.45 5.42 2.37
CA ASP A 73 -13.95 5.39 3.75
C ASP A 73 -12.48 4.95 3.80
N LEU A 74 -11.66 5.62 2.98
CA LEU A 74 -10.26 5.29 2.76
C LEU A 74 -9.42 5.56 4.02
N GLU A 75 -9.26 4.52 4.83
CA GLU A 75 -8.36 4.46 5.98
C GLU A 75 -7.38 3.28 5.82
N ASN A 76 -6.46 3.08 6.76
CA ASN A 76 -5.69 1.84 6.80
C ASN A 76 -6.63 0.73 7.32
N PRO A 77 -6.97 -0.34 6.55
CA PRO A 77 -6.09 -1.14 5.69
C PRO A 77 -6.28 -0.98 4.16
N CYS A 78 -6.96 0.06 3.68
CA CYS A 78 -7.25 0.23 2.25
C CYS A 78 -6.00 0.58 1.42
N ALA A 79 -4.89 0.98 2.05
CA ALA A 79 -3.64 1.25 1.36
C ALA A 79 -2.94 -0.04 0.90
N GLY A 80 -2.37 -0.03 -0.30
CA GLY A 80 -1.65 -1.19 -0.82
C GLY A 80 -1.76 -1.38 -2.33
N ASN A 81 -1.44 -2.57 -2.80
CA ASN A 81 -1.42 -2.89 -4.22
C ASN A 81 -2.78 -3.45 -4.69
N TYR A 82 -3.43 -2.72 -5.59
CA TYR A 82 -4.63 -3.16 -6.28
C TYR A 82 -4.25 -3.70 -7.66
N THR A 83 -4.64 -4.95 -7.92
CA THR A 83 -4.28 -5.64 -9.15
C THR A 83 -5.52 -6.07 -9.89
N CYS A 84 -5.66 -5.65 -11.14
CA CYS A 84 -6.69 -6.11 -12.04
C CYS A 84 -6.15 -7.19 -12.98
N LEU A 85 -6.89 -8.30 -13.05
CA LEU A 85 -6.59 -9.46 -13.87
C LEU A 85 -7.78 -9.77 -14.80
N THR A 86 -7.53 -10.46 -15.91
CA THR A 86 -8.58 -11.19 -16.63
C THR A 86 -9.08 -12.37 -15.78
N MET A 87 -10.21 -12.98 -16.16
CA MET A 87 -10.65 -14.25 -15.56
C MET A 87 -9.62 -15.38 -15.69
N ASP A 88 -8.76 -15.32 -16.71
CA ASP A 88 -7.64 -16.24 -16.93
C ASP A 88 -6.37 -15.87 -16.13
N ASN A 89 -6.49 -14.95 -15.15
CA ASN A 89 -5.40 -14.44 -14.32
C ASN A 89 -4.29 -13.70 -15.08
N ILE A 90 -4.58 -13.13 -16.25
CA ILE A 90 -3.62 -12.29 -16.99
C ILE A 90 -3.62 -10.90 -16.38
N LEU A 91 -2.44 -10.39 -16.01
CA LEU A 91 -2.27 -9.05 -15.47
C LEU A 91 -2.62 -7.97 -16.50
N LEU A 92 -3.64 -7.16 -16.18
CA LEU A 92 -4.05 -6.01 -16.99
C LEU A 92 -3.49 -4.70 -16.41
N LYS A 93 -3.63 -4.52 -15.10
CA LYS A 93 -3.24 -3.29 -14.42
C LYS A 93 -2.86 -3.56 -12.97
N SER A 94 -1.86 -2.84 -12.47
CA SER A 94 -1.52 -2.80 -11.05
C SER A 94 -1.28 -1.36 -10.64
N VAL A 95 -1.90 -0.95 -9.54
CA VAL A 95 -1.84 0.40 -8.98
C VAL A 95 -1.64 0.28 -7.48
N TYR A 96 -0.64 1.00 -6.96
CA TYR A 96 -0.44 1.14 -5.53
C TYR A 96 -1.24 2.34 -5.01
N LEU A 97 -2.19 2.12 -4.12
CA LEU A 97 -2.95 3.16 -3.43
C LEU A 97 -2.15 3.65 -2.22
N LEU A 98 -1.84 4.93 -2.18
CA LEU A 98 -1.25 5.61 -1.03
C LEU A 98 -2.29 6.52 -0.40
N ILE A 99 -2.52 6.36 0.89
CA ILE A 99 -3.39 7.26 1.67
C ILE A 99 -2.49 8.33 2.27
N LYS A 100 -2.81 9.59 1.98
CA LYS A 100 -2.11 10.74 2.51
C LYS A 100 -2.72 11.09 3.86
N GLU A 101 -1.94 10.92 4.90
CA GLU A 101 -2.24 11.48 6.22
C GLU A 101 -2.12 13.01 6.18
N ASN A 102 -3.05 13.68 6.85
CA ASN A 102 -3.09 15.14 6.96
C ASN A 102 -2.24 15.69 8.12
N GLU A 103 -1.25 14.92 8.59
CA GLU A 103 -0.38 15.36 9.68
C GLU A 103 0.75 16.29 9.21
N ASP A 104 1.01 17.33 10.00
CA ASP A 104 2.13 18.23 9.80
C ASP A 104 3.45 17.53 10.15
N LEU A 105 4.12 16.99 9.13
CA LEU A 105 5.45 16.43 9.27
C LEU A 105 6.47 17.52 9.61
N LYS A 106 7.16 17.35 10.74
CA LYS A 106 8.28 18.22 11.12
C LYS A 106 9.55 17.80 10.40
N ILE A 107 9.92 18.58 9.39
CA ILE A 107 11.15 18.42 8.62
C ILE A 107 12.20 19.41 9.13
N SER A 108 13.38 18.91 9.51
CA SER A 108 14.54 19.72 9.89
C SER A 108 15.65 19.50 8.87
N CYS A 109 16.03 20.55 8.14
CA CYS A 109 17.12 20.52 7.20
C CYS A 109 18.26 21.42 7.67
N SER A 110 19.50 20.94 7.55
CA SER A 110 20.70 21.66 7.92
C SER A 110 21.78 21.52 6.84
N MET A 111 22.66 22.51 6.82
CA MET A 111 23.80 22.55 5.92
C MET A 111 25.03 22.91 6.76
N ASP A 112 26.11 22.16 6.60
CA ASP A 112 27.27 22.27 7.50
C ASP A 112 28.05 23.59 7.31
N SER A 113 27.90 24.25 6.16
CA SER A 113 28.48 25.56 5.86
C SER A 113 27.78 26.21 4.67
N TYR A 114 27.91 27.54 4.50
CA TYR A 114 27.32 28.28 3.36
C TYR A 114 27.80 27.81 1.98
N SER A 115 28.96 27.14 1.91
CA SER A 115 29.54 26.61 0.67
C SER A 115 29.30 25.12 0.47
N SER A 116 28.60 24.44 1.40
CA SER A 116 28.35 23.01 1.28
C SER A 116 27.40 22.73 0.10
N PRO A 117 27.71 21.76 -0.77
CA PRO A 117 26.78 21.32 -1.81
C PRO A 117 25.73 20.34 -1.27
N VAL A 118 25.81 19.94 0.00
CA VAL A 118 24.95 18.91 0.61
C VAL A 118 24.00 19.54 1.63
N LEU A 119 22.70 19.34 1.42
CA LEU A 119 21.64 19.63 2.38
C LEU A 119 21.21 18.33 3.06
N SER A 120 21.39 18.25 4.37
CA SER A 120 20.98 17.10 5.18
C SER A 120 19.60 17.36 5.77
N CYS A 121 18.61 16.51 5.49
CA CYS A 121 17.26 16.64 6.02
C CYS A 121 16.90 15.43 6.87
N SER A 122 16.20 15.69 7.97
CA SER A 122 15.62 14.68 8.86
C SER A 122 14.14 14.96 9.07
N VAL A 123 13.37 13.90 9.22
CA VAL A 123 11.93 13.96 9.50
C VAL A 123 11.66 13.16 10.77
N ARG A 124 10.81 13.71 11.64
CA ARG A 124 10.25 12.95 12.76
C ARG A 124 8.81 12.61 12.39
N VAL A 125 8.54 11.32 12.24
CA VAL A 125 7.19 10.79 12.00
C VAL A 125 6.71 10.16 13.31
N PRO A 126 5.86 10.84 14.09
CA PRO A 126 5.28 10.23 15.28
C PRO A 126 4.34 9.09 14.86
N PHE A 127 4.35 7.99 15.62
CA PHE A 127 3.37 6.89 15.51
C PHE A 127 3.24 6.13 14.19
N CYS A 128 4.29 6.07 13.36
CA CYS A 128 4.21 5.25 12.14
C CYS A 128 5.23 4.12 12.07
N SER A 129 4.74 2.87 12.14
CA SER A 129 5.55 1.66 11.87
C SER A 129 5.71 1.38 10.37
N ASP A 130 4.71 1.74 9.57
CA ASP A 130 4.58 1.29 8.17
C ASP A 130 4.29 2.45 7.19
N CYS A 131 4.96 3.59 7.37
CA CYS A 131 4.78 4.77 6.51
C CYS A 131 5.80 4.82 5.37
N LEU A 132 5.33 5.29 4.22
CA LEU A 132 6.18 5.72 3.12
C LEU A 132 6.39 7.23 3.18
N VAL A 133 7.63 7.65 3.42
CA VAL A 133 8.00 9.08 3.35
C VAL A 133 8.74 9.37 2.06
N ARG A 134 8.26 10.37 1.31
CA ARG A 134 8.96 10.90 0.12
C ARG A 134 9.17 12.40 0.23
N ALA A 135 10.43 12.79 0.29
CA ALA A 135 10.84 14.17 0.11
C ALA A 135 11.17 14.44 -1.36
N LYS A 136 10.72 15.58 -1.88
CA LYS A 136 11.12 16.07 -3.21
C LYS A 136 11.60 17.50 -3.09
N ALA A 137 12.88 17.72 -3.43
CA ALA A 137 13.39 19.07 -3.59
C ALA A 137 12.73 19.72 -4.81
N LYS A 138 12.20 20.94 -4.64
CA LYS A 138 11.66 21.74 -5.72
C LYS A 138 12.62 22.89 -5.99
N THR A 139 13.29 22.85 -7.14
CA THR A 139 14.04 24.00 -7.64
C THR A 139 13.04 25.03 -8.17
N ARG A 140 13.27 26.31 -7.90
CA ARG A 140 12.51 27.42 -8.51
C ARG A 140 12.84 27.57 -9.99
#